data_AF-A0A2H9ZZ94-F1
#
_entry.id   AF-A0A2H9ZZ94-F1
#
_cell.length_a   1.000
_cell.length_b   1.000
_cell.length_c   1.000
_cell.angle_alpha   90.00
_cell.angle_beta   90.00
_cell.angle_gamma   90.00
#
_symmetry.space_group_name_H-M   'P 1'
#
loop_
_entity.id
_entity.type
_entity.pdbx_description
1 polymer ?
#
loop_
_entity_poly.entity_id
_entity_poly.type
_entity_poly.pdbx_seq_one_letter_code
_entity_poly.pdbx_strand_id
1 'polypeptide(L)'
;MASSADCLLVVLILLCATIESSDATDPPGGWISMLRSSRGKDFAFNLCKEALKVYLKSIRHQQITEVLRVLSAQFRDVEPIGEFRLVFLVEKKSMGITFQEIIRLTYKILLWMDSIKSGTVSNVEIMVVRSPPSII
;
A
#
# COMPACT_ATOMS: atom_id res chain seq x y z
N MET A 1 -30.96 -15.99 44.21
CA MET A 1 -29.71 -15.36 44.72
C MET A 1 -28.64 -15.70 43.70
N ALA A 2 -28.41 -14.80 42.74
CA ALA A 2 -27.35 -14.95 41.76
C ALA A 2 -26.01 -14.69 42.45
N SER A 3 -25.10 -15.65 42.33
CA SER A 3 -23.76 -15.60 42.92
C SER A 3 -22.98 -14.47 42.26
N SER A 4 -22.26 -13.67 43.07
CA SER A 4 -21.42 -12.55 42.63
C SER A 4 -20.33 -12.93 41.61
N ALA A 5 -20.11 -14.22 41.37
CA ALA A 5 -19.21 -14.74 40.34
C ALA A 5 -19.78 -14.62 38.91
N ASP A 6 -21.11 -14.71 38.74
CA ASP A 6 -21.73 -14.70 37.41
C ASP A 6 -21.73 -13.29 36.80
N CYS A 7 -21.78 -12.25 37.64
CA CYS A 7 -21.71 -10.86 37.21
C CYS A 7 -20.29 -10.47 36.73
N LEU A 8 -19.24 -11.06 37.31
CA LEU A 8 -17.86 -10.81 36.90
C LEU A 8 -17.56 -11.42 35.53
N LEU A 9 -18.13 -12.59 35.23
CA LEU A 9 -17.93 -13.27 33.95
C LEU A 9 -18.58 -12.50 32.79
N VAL A 10 -19.78 -11.95 33.01
CA VAL A 10 -20.49 -11.14 32.00
C VAL A 10 -19.76 -9.84 31.70
N VAL A 11 -19.18 -9.19 32.72
CA VAL A 11 -18.34 -7.99 32.53
C VAL A 11 -17.06 -8.33 31.77
N LEU A 12 -16.42 -9.47 32.04
CA LEU A 12 -15.21 -9.89 31.33
C LEU A 12 -15.48 -10.26 29.87
N ILE A 13 -16.59 -10.94 29.59
CA ILE A 13 -17.00 -11.28 28.20
C ILE A 13 -17.38 -10.02 27.42
N LEU A 14 -18.09 -9.06 28.04
CA LEU A 14 -18.41 -7.78 27.38
C LEU A 14 -17.16 -6.93 27.13
N LEU A 15 -16.18 -6.94 28.04
CA LEU A 15 -14.88 -6.29 27.83
C LEU A 15 -14.08 -6.96 26.70
N CYS A 16 -14.04 -8.30 26.64
CA CYS A 16 -13.38 -9.01 25.55
C CYS A 16 -14.10 -8.81 24.20
N ALA A 17 -15.43 -8.74 24.18
CA ALA A 17 -16.19 -8.49 22.95
C ALA A 17 -16.03 -7.06 22.40
N THR A 18 -15.80 -6.06 23.26
CA THR A 18 -15.42 -4.71 22.80
C THR A 18 -13.97 -4.60 22.32
N ILE A 19 -13.10 -5.53 22.72
CA ILE A 19 -11.70 -5.57 22.24
C ILE A 19 -11.61 -6.30 20.88
N GLU A 20 -12.45 -7.30 20.62
CA GLU A 20 -12.48 -8.02 19.34
C GLU A 20 -13.33 -7.37 18.23
N SER A 21 -14.13 -6.34 18.56
CA SER A 21 -14.87 -5.56 17.55
C SER A 21 -14.12 -4.29 17.08
N SER A 22 -12.81 -4.22 17.28
CA SER A 22 -11.93 -3.43 16.43
C SER A 22 -11.10 -4.41 15.62
N ASP A 23 -11.62 -4.74 14.44
CA ASP A 23 -10.96 -5.41 13.33
C ASP A 23 -9.70 -4.64 12.93
N ALA A 24 -8.68 -4.73 13.78
CA ALA A 24 -7.35 -4.21 13.61
C ALA A 24 -6.60 -5.16 12.66
N THR A 25 -7.07 -5.18 11.41
CA THR A 25 -6.20 -5.29 10.24
C THR A 25 -5.37 -4.00 10.06
N ASP A 26 -4.90 -3.43 11.18
CA ASP A 26 -3.90 -2.38 11.17
C ASP A 26 -2.53 -3.06 11.02
N PRO A 27 -1.74 -2.69 9.99
CA PRO A 27 -0.38 -3.18 9.89
C PRO A 27 0.42 -2.79 11.15
N PRO A 28 1.38 -3.61 11.61
CA PRO A 28 2.09 -3.33 12.85
C PRO A 28 2.78 -1.96 12.76
N GLY A 29 2.42 -1.04 13.67
CA GLY A 29 3.06 0.26 13.86
C GLY A 29 2.60 1.38 12.93
N GLY A 30 1.41 1.97 13.19
CA GLY A 30 1.06 3.32 12.72
C GLY A 30 0.86 3.49 11.21
N TRP A 31 0.63 2.40 10.47
CA TRP A 31 0.36 2.45 9.04
C TRP A 31 -1.15 2.61 8.78
N ILE A 32 -1.53 3.64 8.05
CA ILE A 32 -2.92 3.96 7.72
C ILE A 32 -3.18 3.58 6.27
N SER A 33 -4.21 2.78 6.04
CA SER A 33 -4.65 2.43 4.68
C SER A 33 -5.26 3.65 3.98
N MET A 34 -4.78 3.94 2.77
CA MET A 34 -5.24 5.07 1.96
C MET A 34 -6.42 4.71 1.06
N LEU A 35 -6.72 3.42 0.91
CA LEU A 35 -7.70 2.93 -0.07
C LEU A 35 -9.14 2.93 0.46
N ARG A 36 -9.38 3.45 1.68
CA ARG A 36 -10.70 3.46 2.31
C ARG A 36 -11.68 4.45 1.66
N SER A 37 -11.19 5.51 1.02
CA SER A 37 -12.04 6.53 0.35
C SER A 37 -11.71 6.64 -1.13
N SER A 38 -12.67 7.11 -1.95
CA SER A 38 -12.43 7.39 -3.38
C SER A 38 -11.28 8.38 -3.58
N ARG A 39 -11.31 9.50 -2.85
CA ARG A 39 -10.26 10.51 -2.86
C ARG A 39 -8.90 9.93 -2.46
N GLY A 40 -8.88 9.01 -1.49
CA GLY A 40 -7.66 8.31 -1.06
C GLY A 40 -7.12 7.35 -2.12
N LYS A 41 -8.00 6.66 -2.87
CA LYS A 41 -7.63 5.82 -4.02
C LYS A 41 -7.01 6.65 -5.15
N ASP A 42 -7.61 7.79 -5.48
CA ASP A 42 -7.10 8.68 -6.53
C ASP A 42 -5.72 9.23 -6.15
N PHE A 43 -5.56 9.66 -4.89
CA PHE A 43 -4.28 10.11 -4.36
C PHE A 43 -3.23 8.98 -4.39
N ALA A 44 -3.58 7.77 -3.93
CA ALA A 44 -2.68 6.62 -3.95
C ALA A 44 -2.24 6.24 -5.37
N PHE A 45 -3.15 6.33 -6.36
CA PHE A 45 -2.83 6.06 -7.76
C PHE A 45 -1.83 7.09 -8.33
N ASN A 46 -2.06 8.38 -8.07
CA ASN A 46 -1.12 9.43 -8.44
C ASN A 46 0.24 9.26 -7.74
N LEU A 47 0.24 8.85 -6.49
CA LEU A 47 1.44 8.57 -5.72
C LEU A 47 2.25 7.40 -6.31
N CYS A 48 1.58 6.32 -6.74
CA CYS A 48 2.22 5.20 -7.43
C CYS A 48 2.83 5.65 -8.76
N LYS A 49 2.15 6.52 -9.52
CA LYS A 49 2.68 7.09 -10.77
C LYS A 49 3.95 7.91 -10.53
N GLU A 50 3.96 8.77 -9.51
CA GLU A 50 5.15 9.58 -9.19
C GLU A 50 6.30 8.71 -8.63
N ALA A 51 6.01 7.77 -7.74
CA ALA A 51 7.01 6.84 -7.23
C ALA A 51 7.65 6.00 -8.37
N LEU A 52 6.82 5.53 -9.31
CA LEU A 52 7.30 4.82 -10.49
C LEU A 52 8.19 5.71 -11.37
N LYS A 53 7.82 6.98 -11.59
CA LYS A 53 8.67 7.93 -12.35
C LYS A 53 10.02 8.14 -11.67
N VAL A 54 10.06 8.30 -10.36
CA VAL A 54 11.32 8.45 -9.61
C VAL A 54 12.18 7.19 -9.74
N TYR A 55 11.56 6.01 -9.62
CA TYR A 55 12.24 4.73 -9.80
C TYR A 55 12.80 4.53 -11.22
N LEU A 56 12.02 4.85 -12.26
CA LEU A 56 12.48 4.72 -13.65
C LEU A 56 13.59 5.71 -14.00
N LYS A 57 13.67 6.86 -13.32
CA LYS A 57 14.82 7.77 -13.47
C LYS A 57 16.11 7.19 -12.90
N SER A 58 16.04 6.36 -11.86
CA SER A 58 17.23 5.74 -11.27
C SER A 58 17.69 4.49 -12.02
N ILE A 59 16.79 3.82 -12.76
CA ILE A 59 17.12 2.63 -13.55
C ILE A 59 16.99 2.91 -15.05
N ARG A 60 18.14 3.06 -15.71
CA ARG A 60 18.21 3.02 -17.16
C ARG A 60 17.81 1.60 -17.60
N HIS A 61 17.04 1.45 -18.67
CA HIS A 61 16.67 0.19 -19.36
C HIS A 61 15.36 -0.53 -18.96
N GLN A 62 14.54 -0.03 -18.03
CA GLN A 62 13.25 -0.68 -17.71
C GLN A 62 12.08 -0.05 -18.50
N GLN A 63 11.46 -0.81 -19.40
CA GLN A 63 10.33 -0.37 -20.24
C GLN A 63 8.97 -0.60 -19.55
N ILE A 64 8.82 -0.07 -18.33
CA ILE A 64 7.52 -0.04 -17.65
C ILE A 64 6.72 1.10 -18.27
N THR A 65 5.53 0.80 -18.78
CA THR A 65 4.70 1.76 -19.55
C THR A 65 3.72 2.50 -18.65
N GLU A 66 2.99 1.79 -17.79
CA GLU A 66 1.91 2.39 -17.02
C GLU A 66 1.60 1.65 -15.71
N VAL A 67 1.08 2.40 -14.72
CA VAL A 67 0.42 1.85 -13.53
C VAL A 67 -1.03 1.49 -13.88
N LEU A 68 -1.36 0.20 -13.87
CA LEU A 68 -2.70 -0.30 -14.17
C LEU A 68 -3.64 -0.21 -12.98
N ARG A 69 -3.15 -0.60 -11.78
CA ARG A 69 -3.99 -0.70 -10.58
C ARG A 69 -3.17 -0.60 -9.30
N VAL A 70 -3.69 0.08 -8.29
CA VAL A 70 -3.15 0.03 -6.92
C VAL A 70 -3.74 -1.18 -6.18
N LEU A 71 -2.86 -2.03 -5.64
CA LEU A 71 -3.23 -3.21 -4.86
C LEU A 71 -3.22 -2.91 -3.36
N SER A 72 -2.24 -2.13 -2.91
CA SER A 72 -2.13 -1.65 -1.53
C SER A 72 -1.44 -0.30 -1.50
N ALA A 73 -1.92 0.59 -0.65
CA ALA A 73 -1.28 1.87 -0.36
C ALA A 73 -1.47 2.19 1.12
N GLN A 74 -0.36 2.26 1.84
CA GLN A 74 -0.32 2.54 3.26
C GLN A 74 0.56 3.76 3.49
N PHE A 75 0.15 4.62 4.40
CA PHE A 75 0.86 5.82 4.81
C PHE A 75 1.28 5.71 6.28
N ARG A 76 2.47 6.21 6.58
CA ARG A 76 2.93 6.42 7.95
C ARG A 76 3.59 7.79 8.03
N ASP A 77 3.16 8.55 9.02
CA ASP A 77 3.79 9.82 9.35
C ASP A 77 5.02 9.58 10.23
N VAL A 78 6.17 10.04 9.76
CA VAL A 78 7.44 10.02 10.48
C VAL A 78 8.04 11.42 10.35
N GLU A 79 7.34 12.42 10.90
CA GLU A 79 7.69 13.84 10.75
C GLU A 79 9.21 14.08 10.83
N PRO A 80 9.78 14.80 9.85
CA PRO A 80 9.13 15.57 8.79
C PRO A 80 8.81 14.77 7.51
N ILE A 81 8.95 13.46 7.54
CA ILE A 81 8.91 12.58 6.36
C ILE A 81 7.59 11.79 6.35
N GLY A 82 6.86 11.90 5.24
CA GLY A 82 5.77 11.00 4.93
C GLY A 82 6.32 9.75 4.27
N GLU A 83 6.11 8.59 4.88
CA GLU A 83 6.51 7.30 4.34
C GLU A 83 5.30 6.56 3.79
N PHE A 84 5.42 6.06 2.56
CA PHE A 84 4.36 5.36 1.87
C PHE A 84 4.83 3.98 1.44
N ARG A 85 4.08 2.94 1.81
CA ARG A 85 4.28 1.59 1.29
C ARG A 85 3.26 1.33 0.19
N LEU A 86 3.78 1.12 -1.01
CA LEU A 86 2.98 1.03 -2.22
C LEU A 86 3.16 -0.34 -2.85
N VAL A 87 2.04 -0.96 -3.22
CA VAL A 87 1.98 -2.18 -4.01
C VAL A 87 1.02 -1.93 -5.16
N PHE A 88 1.51 -2.02 -6.39
CA PHE A 88 0.71 -1.71 -7.57
C PHE A 88 1.11 -2.58 -8.76
N LEU A 89 0.12 -2.84 -9.60
CA LEU A 89 0.27 -3.57 -10.85
C LEU A 89 0.68 -2.60 -11.94
N VAL A 90 1.71 -2.95 -12.69
CA VAL A 90 2.18 -2.20 -13.85
C VAL A 90 2.14 -3.04 -15.11
N GLU A 91 2.04 -2.36 -16.23
CA GLU A 91 2.31 -2.92 -17.54
C GLU A 91 3.76 -2.66 -17.92
N LYS A 92 4.41 -3.69 -18.47
CA LYS A 92 5.75 -3.61 -19.04
C LYS A 92 5.73 -4.16 -20.45
N LYS A 93 6.36 -3.46 -21.38
CA LYS A 93 6.58 -3.97 -22.74
C LYS A 93 8.02 -4.41 -22.89
N SER A 94 8.24 -5.57 -23.48
CA SER A 94 9.57 -6.06 -23.81
C SER A 94 9.49 -6.90 -25.06
N MET A 95 10.31 -6.57 -26.07
CA MET A 95 10.35 -7.29 -27.35
C MET A 95 8.97 -7.46 -28.02
N GLY A 96 8.09 -6.45 -27.90
CA GLY A 96 6.74 -6.48 -28.47
C GLY A 96 5.71 -7.28 -27.66
N ILE A 97 6.13 -7.96 -26.58
CA ILE A 97 5.25 -8.68 -25.68
C ILE A 97 4.93 -7.79 -24.48
N THR A 98 3.66 -7.82 -24.06
CA THR A 98 3.17 -7.07 -22.90
C THR A 98 3.09 -8.01 -21.69
N PHE A 99 3.69 -7.59 -20.59
CA PHE A 99 3.72 -8.30 -19.33
C PHE A 99 3.06 -7.46 -18.24
N GLN A 100 2.48 -8.13 -17.27
CA GLN A 100 2.04 -7.50 -16.03
C GLN A 100 3.03 -7.85 -14.91
N GLU A 101 3.48 -6.84 -14.19
CA GLU A 101 4.38 -6.99 -13.05
C GLU A 101 3.75 -6.31 -11.83
N ILE A 102 3.89 -6.92 -10.66
CA ILE A 102 3.55 -6.27 -9.39
C ILE A 102 4.83 -5.63 -8.87
N ILE A 103 4.77 -4.33 -8.61
CA ILE A 103 5.84 -3.58 -7.98
C ILE A 103 5.43 -3.28 -6.55
N ARG A 104 6.33 -3.58 -5.62
CA ARG A 104 6.28 -3.16 -4.23
C ARG A 104 7.45 -2.25 -3.97
N LEU A 105 7.20 -1.09 -3.38
CA LEU A 105 8.25 -0.14 -3.02
C LEU A 105 7.84 0.71 -1.82
N THR A 106 8.84 1.36 -1.23
CA THR A 106 8.67 2.43 -0.26
C THR A 106 8.94 3.76 -0.94
N TYR A 107 8.01 4.71 -0.82
CA TYR A 107 8.18 6.09 -1.29
C TYR A 107 8.21 7.04 -0.09
N LYS A 108 9.22 7.92 -0.04
CA LYS A 108 9.42 8.87 1.05
C LYS A 108 9.41 10.28 0.52
N ILE A 109 8.61 11.15 1.12
CA ILE A 109 8.45 12.55 0.73
C ILE A 109 8.58 13.44 1.97
N LEU A 110 9.18 14.61 1.81
CA LEU A 110 9.15 15.65 2.85
C LEU A 110 7.76 16.30 2.87
N LEU A 111 7.05 16.22 4.00
CA LEU A 111 5.65 16.66 4.13
C LEU A 111 5.47 18.18 3.97
N TRP A 112 6.55 18.95 4.14
CA TRP A 112 6.52 20.41 4.04
C TRP A 112 6.68 20.92 2.60
N MET A 113 6.92 20.01 1.64
CA MET A 113 6.93 20.35 0.23
C MET A 113 5.54 20.08 -0.35
N ASP A 114 4.90 21.12 -0.89
CA ASP A 114 3.59 21.04 -1.57
C ASP A 114 3.60 20.12 -2.82
N SER A 115 4.77 19.63 -3.23
CA SER A 115 4.92 18.77 -4.40
C SER A 115 5.29 17.35 -4.02
N ILE A 116 4.39 16.42 -4.33
CA ILE A 116 4.62 14.95 -4.33
C ILE A 116 5.81 14.55 -5.24
N LYS A 117 6.35 15.48 -6.03
CA LYS A 117 7.34 15.24 -7.10
C LYS A 117 8.79 15.07 -6.62
N SER A 118 9.10 15.33 -5.36
CA SER A 118 10.47 15.39 -4.81
C SER A 118 10.79 14.30 -3.77
N GLY A 119 10.22 13.11 -3.95
CA GLY A 119 10.48 11.97 -3.05
C GLY A 119 11.65 11.07 -3.43
N THR A 120 11.98 10.15 -2.53
CA THR A 120 12.95 9.06 -2.73
C THR A 120 12.25 7.71 -2.71
N VAL A 121 12.76 6.76 -3.52
CA VAL A 121 12.24 5.39 -3.59
C VAL A 121 13.27 4.43 -2.98
N SER A 122 12.80 3.50 -2.16
CA SER A 122 13.61 2.43 -1.55
C SER A 122 12.84 1.12 -1.47
N ASN A 123 13.52 0.02 -1.11
CA ASN A 123 12.92 -1.31 -0.89
C ASN A 123 12.08 -1.80 -2.07
N VAL A 124 12.61 -1.67 -3.29
CA VAL A 124 11.89 -2.04 -4.51
C VAL A 124 11.97 -3.55 -4.72
N GLU A 125 10.82 -4.18 -4.82
CA GLU A 125 10.62 -5.59 -5.14
C GLU A 125 9.71 -5.67 -6.38
N ILE A 126 10.11 -6.49 -7.35
CA ILE A 126 9.35 -6.69 -8.60
C ILE A 126 9.01 -8.16 -8.73
N MET A 127 7.72 -8.45 -8.87
CA MET A 127 7.21 -9.80 -9.04
C MET A 127 6.52 -9.91 -10.40
N VAL A 128 6.94 -10.87 -11.21
CA VAL A 128 6.33 -11.11 -12.53
C VAL A 128 5.01 -11.87 -12.34
N VAL A 129 3.91 -11.33 -12.86
CA VAL A 129 2.63 -12.05 -12.90
C VAL A 129 2.67 -12.97 -14.10
N ARG A 130 2.89 -14.26 -13.85
CA ARG A 130 2.74 -15.28 -14.90
C ARG A 130 1.25 -15.56 -15.08
N SER A 131 0.62 -14.85 -16.00
CA SER A 131 -0.61 -15.38 -16.60
C SER A 131 -0.24 -16.68 -17.33
N PRO A 132 -1.01 -17.78 -17.19
CA PRO A 132 -0.81 -18.92 -18.07
C PRO A 132 -0.93 -18.44 -19.53
N PRO A 133 -0.11 -18.94 -20.46
CA PRO A 133 -0.23 -18.58 -21.85
C PRO A 133 -1.65 -18.92 -22.28
N SER A 134 -2.45 -17.90 -22.58
CA SER A 134 -3.71 -18.09 -23.28
C SER A 134 -3.36 -18.57 -24.67
N ILE A 135 -3.48 -19.89 -24.88
CA ILE A 135 -3.40 -20.54 -26.18
C ILE A 135 -4.54 -19.97 -27.01
N ILE A 136 -4.21 -19.17 -28.02
CA ILE A 136 -5.10 -18.82 -29.13
C ILE A 136 -4.52 -19.50 -30.37
#